data_AF-A0A2G9G8K5-F1
#
_entry.id   AF-A0A2G9G8K5-F1
#
_cell.length_a   1.000
_cell.length_b   1.000
_cell.length_c   1.000
_cell.angle_alpha   90.00
_cell.angle_beta   90.00
_cell.angle_gamma   90.00
#
_symmetry.space_group_name_H-M   'P 1'
#
loop_
_entity.id
_entity.type
_entity.pdbx_description
1 polymer ?
#
loop_
_entity_poly.entity_id
_entity_poly.type
_entity_poly.pdbx_seq_one_letter_code
_entity_poly.pdbx_strand_id
1 'polypeptide(L)'
;MIRTFPTIHFQPSHLKRDLHVQASTISTTSRNHNVLRIATSHNYGSDTIASAPGNSNSLLLRSNNPAAVASAAVEVESASAVIRKFYDGINRRDLASVEDLIAFNCIYEDLVFPRPFVGRKAILEFFNRFIDSISPDLQFAIDDISEEDTIAVGVTWHLEWKGKPFPFSKGCSFYRLDVVNGQRQIVYGRDRVEPAIKPGETALVAIRGVTWLLQKFPFLADRL
;
A
#
# COMPACT_ATOMS: atom_id res chain seq x y z
N MET A 1 13.67 -48.12 12.31
CA MET A 1 13.22 -47.61 13.62
C MET A 1 12.65 -46.21 13.38
N ILE A 2 11.34 -46.11 13.15
CA ILE A 2 10.65 -44.87 12.77
C ILE A 2 10.12 -44.23 14.05
N ARG A 3 10.55 -42.99 14.37
CA ARG A 3 10.02 -42.22 15.49
C ARG A 3 8.91 -41.30 14.99
N THR A 4 7.69 -41.57 15.43
CA THR A 4 6.52 -40.70 15.30
C THR A 4 6.60 -39.55 16.30
N PHE A 5 6.31 -38.33 15.85
CA PHE A 5 6.14 -37.15 16.70
C PHE A 5 4.67 -36.99 17.13
N PRO A 6 4.37 -36.53 18.35
CA PRO A 6 2.98 -36.33 18.78
C PRO A 6 2.37 -35.08 18.15
N THR A 7 1.14 -35.22 17.67
CA THR A 7 0.27 -34.12 17.21
C THR A 7 -0.34 -33.44 18.44
N ILE A 8 -0.10 -32.14 18.60
CA ILE A 8 -0.73 -31.33 19.65
C ILE A 8 -2.05 -30.78 19.08
N HIS A 9 -3.17 -31.28 19.60
CA HIS A 9 -4.50 -30.75 19.31
C HIS A 9 -4.72 -29.48 20.14
N PHE A 10 -4.86 -28.33 19.48
CA PHE A 10 -5.24 -27.08 20.12
C PHE A 10 -6.77 -26.97 20.14
N GLN A 11 -7.38 -26.98 21.31
CA GLN A 11 -8.82 -26.81 21.49
C GLN A 11 -9.09 -25.35 21.88
N PRO A 12 -9.79 -24.54 21.06
CA PRO A 12 -10.06 -23.16 21.40
C PRO A 12 -11.17 -23.08 22.46
N SER A 13 -10.85 -22.48 23.60
CA SER A 13 -11.82 -22.17 24.66
C SER A 13 -12.79 -21.07 24.21
N HIS A 14 -14.08 -21.37 24.29
CA HIS A 14 -15.17 -20.44 24.06
C HIS A 14 -15.08 -19.21 24.98
N LEU A 15 -14.86 -18.04 24.41
CA LEU A 15 -15.14 -16.77 25.07
C LEU A 15 -15.90 -15.88 24.09
N LYS A 16 -17.24 -15.95 24.14
CA LYS A 16 -18.11 -14.95 23.55
C LYS A 16 -17.93 -13.65 24.33
N ARG A 17 -17.51 -12.57 23.65
CA ARG A 17 -17.71 -11.20 24.12
C ARG A 17 -18.58 -10.49 23.09
N ASP A 18 -19.78 -10.15 23.52
CA ASP A 18 -20.69 -9.28 22.79
C ASP A 18 -20.09 -7.88 22.72
N LEU A 19 -19.63 -7.48 21.54
CA LEU A 19 -19.26 -6.10 21.23
C LEU A 19 -20.42 -5.47 20.46
N HIS A 20 -21.27 -4.75 21.19
CA HIS A 20 -22.30 -3.89 20.65
C HIS A 20 -21.61 -2.60 20.15
N VAL A 21 -21.37 -2.50 18.84
CA VAL A 21 -20.85 -1.26 18.22
C VAL A 21 -22.04 -0.41 17.79
N GLN A 22 -22.25 0.69 18.50
CA GLN A 22 -23.28 1.68 18.23
C GLN A 22 -22.81 2.56 17.06
N ALA A 23 -23.45 2.42 15.89
CA ALA A 23 -23.18 3.24 14.73
C ALA A 23 -23.64 4.68 14.98
N SER A 24 -22.69 5.62 15.00
CA SER A 24 -22.98 7.05 15.04
C SER A 24 -23.13 7.57 13.61
N THR A 25 -24.36 7.91 13.22
CA THR A 25 -24.68 8.49 11.92
C THR A 25 -24.19 9.93 11.86
N ILE A 26 -23.13 10.21 11.09
CA ILE A 26 -22.72 11.58 10.76
C ILE A 26 -23.47 11.98 9.48
N SER A 27 -24.37 12.96 9.62
CA SER A 27 -25.08 13.58 8.52
C SER A 27 -24.20 14.67 7.91
N THR A 28 -23.77 14.51 6.66
CA THR A 28 -23.10 15.56 5.89
C THR A 28 -24.08 16.19 4.91
N THR A 29 -24.45 17.43 5.20
CA THR A 29 -25.26 18.31 4.36
C THR A 29 -24.57 18.59 3.03
N SER A 30 -25.22 18.21 1.94
CA SER A 30 -24.88 18.55 0.55
C SER A 30 -25.04 20.05 0.30
N ARG A 31 -23.98 20.71 -0.17
CA ARG A 31 -24.02 22.09 -0.67
C ARG A 31 -23.96 22.05 -2.20
N ASN A 32 -25.10 22.33 -2.83
CA ASN A 32 -25.24 22.47 -4.27
C ASN A 32 -24.48 23.70 -4.78
N HIS A 33 -23.60 23.50 -5.77
CA HIS A 33 -23.11 24.57 -6.63
C HIS A 33 -23.59 24.33 -8.06
N ASN A 34 -24.63 25.08 -8.45
CA ASN A 34 -25.02 25.27 -9.83
C ASN A 34 -23.93 26.07 -10.56
N VAL A 35 -23.38 25.53 -11.64
CA VAL A 35 -22.67 26.32 -12.64
C VAL A 35 -23.35 26.17 -13.99
N LEU A 36 -23.62 27.35 -14.54
CA LEU A 36 -24.43 27.70 -15.69
C LEU A 36 -23.86 27.15 -17.01
N ARG A 37 -24.75 26.64 -17.86
CA ARG A 37 -24.50 26.29 -19.27
C ARG A 37 -24.11 27.53 -20.07
N ILE A 38 -23.07 27.44 -20.91
CA ILE A 38 -22.94 28.25 -22.12
C ILE A 38 -22.56 27.30 -23.26
N ALA A 39 -23.49 27.13 -24.19
CA ALA A 39 -23.27 26.50 -25.49
C ALA A 39 -23.07 27.63 -26.51
N THR A 40 -21.99 27.57 -27.29
CA THR A 40 -21.81 28.43 -28.46
C THR A 40 -21.64 27.54 -29.69
N SER A 41 -22.70 27.50 -30.50
CA SER A 41 -22.65 27.00 -31.88
C SER A 41 -21.97 28.02 -32.78
N HIS A 42 -21.10 27.57 -33.67
CA HIS A 42 -20.73 28.33 -34.86
C HIS A 42 -21.00 27.45 -36.09
N ASN A 43 -22.03 27.85 -36.84
CA ASN A 43 -22.32 27.40 -38.20
C ASN A 43 -21.57 28.29 -39.18
N TYR A 44 -20.94 27.69 -40.19
CA TYR A 44 -20.59 28.36 -41.45
C TYR A 44 -21.08 27.47 -42.58
N GLY A 45 -22.03 27.99 -43.37
CA GLY A 45 -22.46 27.40 -44.63
C GLY A 45 -21.69 28.03 -45.80
N SER A 46 -21.52 27.25 -46.87
CA SER A 46 -21.34 27.75 -48.23
C SER A 46 -21.74 26.65 -49.22
N ASP A 47 -22.57 27.02 -50.18
CA ASP A 47 -23.15 26.20 -51.25
C ASP A 47 -22.13 25.81 -52.34
N THR A 48 -22.39 24.69 -53.04
CA THR A 48 -22.36 24.62 -54.52
C THR A 48 -22.90 23.27 -55.05
N ILE A 49 -23.63 23.35 -56.17
CA ILE A 49 -24.33 22.28 -56.89
C ILE A 49 -23.48 21.77 -58.06
N ALA A 50 -23.39 20.45 -58.27
CA ALA A 50 -23.11 19.83 -59.57
C ALA A 50 -23.55 18.35 -59.60
N SER A 51 -23.99 17.89 -60.77
CA SER A 51 -24.81 16.69 -60.99
C SER A 51 -24.07 15.50 -61.65
N ALA A 52 -24.42 14.28 -61.21
CA ALA A 52 -24.48 12.98 -61.91
C ALA A 52 -23.17 12.17 -62.23
N PRO A 53 -23.26 10.87 -62.60
CA PRO A 53 -23.70 9.72 -61.77
C PRO A 53 -22.72 8.52 -61.81
N GLY A 54 -22.72 7.62 -60.81
CA GLY A 54 -21.97 6.36 -60.93
C GLY A 54 -21.79 5.53 -59.64
N ASN A 55 -22.56 4.44 -59.56
CA ASN A 55 -22.29 3.12 -58.96
C ASN A 55 -21.61 2.92 -57.59
N SER A 56 -22.33 2.16 -56.75
CA SER A 56 -21.88 1.13 -55.80
C SER A 56 -21.02 1.56 -54.60
N ASN A 57 -21.58 1.51 -53.38
CA ASN A 57 -21.21 0.50 -52.37
C ASN A 57 -21.92 0.66 -51.01
N SER A 58 -22.20 -0.51 -50.43
CA SER A 58 -22.47 -0.86 -49.03
C SER A 58 -23.53 -0.09 -48.22
N LEU A 59 -24.66 -0.77 -48.00
CA LEU A 59 -25.51 -0.61 -46.82
C LEU A 59 -24.67 -0.78 -45.54
N LEU A 60 -24.31 0.34 -44.90
CA LEU A 60 -23.82 0.35 -43.53
C LEU A 60 -24.99 0.00 -42.60
N LEU A 61 -24.98 -1.22 -42.08
CA LEU A 61 -25.85 -1.62 -40.99
C LEU A 61 -25.42 -0.81 -39.74
N ARG A 62 -26.13 0.28 -39.49
CA ARG A 62 -25.98 1.12 -38.29
C ARG A 62 -26.41 0.30 -37.08
N SER A 63 -25.45 -0.38 -36.45
CA SER A 63 -25.64 -1.02 -35.15
C SER A 63 -25.79 0.08 -34.10
N ASN A 64 -27.04 0.42 -33.77
CA ASN A 64 -27.37 1.23 -32.61
C ASN A 64 -27.30 0.34 -31.37
N ASN A 65 -26.09 0.01 -30.91
CA ASN A 65 -25.89 -0.56 -29.58
C ASN A 65 -25.69 0.61 -28.58
N PRO A 66 -26.62 0.85 -27.63
CA PRO A 66 -26.47 1.90 -26.62
C PRO A 66 -25.39 1.62 -25.56
N ALA A 67 -24.62 0.53 -25.70
CA ALA A 67 -23.65 0.07 -24.71
C ALA A 67 -22.23 0.63 -24.89
N ALA A 68 -21.97 1.43 -25.92
CA ALA A 68 -20.62 1.95 -26.23
C ALA A 68 -20.26 3.25 -25.51
N VAL A 69 -20.85 3.51 -24.34
CA VAL A 69 -20.38 4.53 -23.39
C VAL A 69 -20.33 3.91 -21.99
N ALA A 70 -19.76 2.71 -21.89
CA ALA A 70 -19.22 2.27 -20.61
C ALA A 70 -18.00 3.17 -20.33
N SER A 71 -18.22 4.19 -19.49
CA SER A 71 -17.15 4.94 -18.84
C SER A 71 -16.06 3.96 -18.43
N ALA A 72 -14.87 4.07 -19.03
CA ALA A 72 -13.69 3.40 -18.54
C ALA A 72 -13.36 4.00 -17.17
N ALA A 73 -14.08 3.55 -16.13
CA ALA A 73 -13.64 3.76 -14.77
C ALA A 73 -12.30 3.05 -14.68
N VAL A 74 -11.23 3.82 -14.56
CA VAL A 74 -9.90 3.28 -14.23
C VAL A 74 -10.09 2.58 -12.90
N GLU A 75 -10.14 1.24 -12.90
CA GLU A 75 -10.18 0.49 -11.66
C GLU A 75 -8.89 0.81 -10.91
N VAL A 76 -9.05 1.46 -9.76
CA VAL A 76 -7.93 1.82 -8.91
C VAL A 76 -7.31 0.52 -8.40
N GLU A 77 -6.04 0.31 -8.73
CA GLU A 77 -5.28 -0.87 -8.35
C GLU A 77 -5.40 -1.18 -6.85
N SER A 78 -5.40 -2.47 -6.47
CA SER A 78 -5.50 -2.87 -5.06
C SER A 78 -4.31 -2.39 -4.24
N ALA A 79 -4.50 -2.25 -2.92
CA ALA A 79 -3.45 -1.83 -2.02
C ALA A 79 -2.26 -2.81 -2.02
N SER A 80 -2.53 -4.11 -1.96
CA SER A 80 -1.50 -5.15 -2.01
C SER A 80 -0.72 -5.13 -3.33
N ALA A 81 -1.36 -4.85 -4.47
CA ALA A 81 -0.68 -4.75 -5.76
C ALA A 81 0.27 -3.55 -5.83
N VAL A 82 -0.13 -2.38 -5.33
CA VAL A 82 0.76 -1.21 -5.21
C VAL A 82 1.97 -1.53 -4.33
N ILE A 83 1.77 -2.22 -3.20
CA ILE A 83 2.88 -2.64 -2.33
C ILE A 83 3.79 -3.65 -3.01
N ARG A 84 3.27 -4.64 -3.76
CA ARG A 84 4.12 -5.56 -4.54
C ARG A 84 4.98 -4.80 -5.54
N LYS A 85 4.43 -3.82 -6.27
CA LYS A 85 5.18 -2.97 -7.19
C LYS A 85 6.27 -2.16 -6.48
N PHE A 86 6.01 -1.69 -5.27
CA PHE A 86 6.99 -0.98 -4.45
C PHE A 86 8.21 -1.86 -4.12
N TYR A 87 8.00 -3.07 -3.60
CA TYR A 87 9.09 -4.02 -3.32
C TYR A 87 9.84 -4.43 -4.59
N ASP A 88 9.11 -4.69 -5.67
CA ASP A 88 9.65 -5.08 -6.97
C ASP A 88 10.50 -3.97 -7.61
N GLY A 89 10.06 -2.71 -7.55
CA GLY A 89 10.84 -1.56 -7.97
C GLY A 89 12.14 -1.38 -7.18
N ILE A 90 12.09 -1.57 -5.85
CA ILE A 90 13.29 -1.55 -5.00
C ILE A 90 14.26 -2.68 -5.38
N ASN A 91 13.75 -3.92 -5.54
CA ASN A 91 14.55 -5.09 -5.91
C ASN A 91 15.21 -4.93 -7.30
N ARG A 92 14.50 -4.32 -8.25
CA ARG A 92 15.06 -3.98 -9.58
C ARG A 92 16.00 -2.77 -9.56
N ARG A 93 16.11 -2.07 -8.42
CA ARG A 93 16.87 -0.83 -8.29
C ARG A 93 16.33 0.29 -9.20
N ASP A 94 15.03 0.25 -9.47
CA ASP A 94 14.32 1.18 -10.35
C ASP A 94 13.45 2.13 -9.51
N LEU A 95 14.10 3.11 -8.89
CA LEU A 95 13.41 4.10 -8.05
C LEU A 95 12.49 5.03 -8.84
N ALA A 96 12.68 5.15 -10.15
CA ALA A 96 11.76 5.90 -11.02
C ALA A 96 10.38 5.21 -11.05
N SER A 97 10.34 3.88 -11.14
CA SER A 97 9.07 3.13 -11.04
C SER A 97 8.40 3.21 -9.67
N VAL A 98 9.16 3.52 -8.62
CA VAL A 98 8.68 3.61 -7.24
C VAL A 98 8.15 5.01 -6.89
N GLU A 99 8.67 6.05 -7.55
CA GLU A 99 8.43 7.45 -7.20
C GLU A 99 6.93 7.80 -7.05
N ASP A 100 6.12 7.42 -8.04
CA ASP A 100 4.69 7.73 -8.05
C ASP A 100 3.84 6.77 -7.22
N LEU A 101 4.42 5.70 -6.69
CA LEU A 101 3.76 4.84 -5.70
C LEU A 101 3.76 5.49 -4.31
N ILE A 102 4.61 6.49 -4.05
CA ILE A 102 4.75 7.13 -2.75
C ILE A 102 4.09 8.51 -2.77
N ALA A 103 3.21 8.81 -1.82
CA ALA A 103 2.59 10.12 -1.73
C ALA A 103 3.62 11.22 -1.42
N PHE A 104 3.40 12.43 -1.93
CA PHE A 104 4.33 13.57 -1.79
C PHE A 104 4.75 13.82 -0.33
N ASN A 105 3.80 13.75 0.61
CA ASN A 105 3.97 13.96 2.04
C ASN A 105 4.00 12.66 2.87
N CYS A 106 4.35 11.52 2.26
CA CYS A 106 4.40 10.23 2.95
C CYS A 106 5.35 10.26 4.15
N ILE A 107 4.97 9.57 5.23
CA ILE A 107 5.82 9.35 6.40
C ILE A 107 6.27 7.89 6.40
N TYR A 108 7.58 7.67 6.42
CA TYR A 108 8.15 6.33 6.45
C TYR A 108 9.02 6.13 7.70
N GLU A 109 8.68 5.13 8.49
CA GLU A 109 9.34 4.81 9.76
C GLU A 109 10.05 3.47 9.66
N ASP A 110 11.35 3.48 9.41
CA ASP A 110 12.19 2.30 9.67
C ASP A 110 12.68 2.39 11.11
N LEU A 111 12.26 1.44 11.96
CA LEU A 111 12.55 1.45 13.40
C LEU A 111 14.02 1.13 13.74
N VAL A 112 14.87 0.88 12.74
CA VAL A 112 16.33 0.92 12.90
C VAL A 112 16.80 2.36 13.12
N PHE A 113 16.10 3.35 12.56
CA PHE A 113 16.44 4.77 12.66
C PHE A 113 15.60 5.48 13.73
N PRO A 114 16.16 6.47 14.45
CA PRO A 114 15.47 7.15 15.54
C PRO A 114 14.40 8.16 15.07
N ARG A 115 14.39 8.53 13.78
CA ARG A 115 13.44 9.50 13.23
C ARG A 115 12.88 9.00 11.89
N PRO A 116 11.61 9.31 11.58
CA PRO A 116 11.03 8.98 10.29
C PRO A 116 11.69 9.74 9.14
N PHE A 117 11.60 9.18 7.94
CA PHE A 117 11.80 9.89 6.68
C PHE A 117 10.48 10.53 6.27
N VAL A 118 10.49 11.86 6.09
CA VAL A 118 9.27 12.64 5.82
C VAL A 118 9.33 13.20 4.40
N GLY A 119 8.32 12.84 3.60
CA GLY A 119 8.15 13.23 2.21
C GLY A 119 8.79 12.25 1.23
N ARG A 120 8.16 12.13 0.05
CA ARG A 120 8.57 11.25 -1.06
C ARG A 120 10.07 11.31 -1.34
N LYS A 121 10.63 12.52 -1.43
CA LYS A 121 12.05 12.74 -1.72
C LYS A 121 12.98 12.08 -0.68
N ALA A 122 12.71 12.28 0.61
CA ALA A 122 13.55 11.73 1.68
C ALA A 122 13.51 10.19 1.70
N ILE A 123 12.36 9.62 1.36
CA ILE A 123 12.16 8.16 1.27
C ILE A 123 12.93 7.59 0.08
N LEU A 124 12.85 8.21 -1.10
CA LEU A 124 13.62 7.78 -2.27
C LEU A 124 15.12 7.91 -2.05
N GLU A 125 15.59 8.99 -1.41
CA GLU A 125 17.00 9.15 -1.03
C GLU A 125 17.46 8.05 -0.05
N PHE A 126 16.59 7.63 0.88
CA PHE A 126 16.87 6.50 1.76
C PHE A 126 17.03 5.19 0.97
N PHE A 127 16.08 4.84 0.11
CA PHE A 127 16.18 3.63 -0.70
C PHE A 127 17.34 3.67 -1.69
N ASN A 128 17.69 4.84 -2.23
CA ASN A 128 18.88 4.99 -3.06
C ASN A 128 20.15 4.61 -2.28
N ARG A 129 20.34 5.18 -1.07
CA ARG A 129 21.49 4.82 -0.21
C ARG A 129 21.47 3.35 0.17
N PHE A 130 20.29 2.79 0.49
CA PHE A 130 20.14 1.37 0.81
C PHE A 130 20.63 0.51 -0.36
N ILE A 131 20.07 0.71 -1.55
CA ILE A 131 20.40 -0.02 -2.78
C ILE A 131 21.90 0.10 -3.09
N ASP A 132 22.48 1.30 -2.99
CA ASP A 132 23.91 1.54 -3.24
C ASP A 132 24.82 0.82 -2.23
N SER A 133 24.33 0.58 -1.01
CA SER A 133 25.11 -0.05 0.07
C SER A 133 25.09 -1.58 0.08
N ILE A 134 24.14 -2.20 -0.62
CA ILE A 134 23.95 -3.66 -0.62
C ILE A 134 24.31 -4.30 -1.97
N SER A 135 24.60 -5.61 -1.95
CA SER A 135 24.82 -6.41 -3.16
C SER A 135 23.60 -6.37 -4.10
N PRO A 136 23.78 -6.34 -5.43
CA PRO A 136 22.67 -6.48 -6.39
C PRO A 136 21.95 -7.81 -6.30
N ASP A 137 22.61 -8.82 -5.73
CA ASP A 137 22.03 -10.15 -5.50
C ASP A 137 21.15 -10.24 -4.23
N LEU A 138 21.12 -9.18 -3.41
CA LEU A 138 20.33 -9.12 -2.19
C LEU A 138 18.98 -8.46 -2.48
N GLN A 139 17.89 -9.19 -2.21
CA GLN A 139 16.52 -8.78 -2.55
C GLN A 139 15.59 -8.97 -1.36
N PHE A 140 14.51 -8.18 -1.30
CA PHE A 140 13.39 -8.47 -0.42
C PHE A 140 12.53 -9.59 -1.02
N ALA A 141 12.39 -10.69 -0.30
CA ALA A 141 11.43 -11.75 -0.60
C ALA A 141 10.20 -11.56 0.30
N ILE A 142 9.03 -11.39 -0.33
CA ILE A 142 7.75 -11.31 0.40
C ILE A 142 7.36 -12.73 0.81
N ASP A 143 7.24 -12.95 2.12
CA ASP A 143 6.77 -14.21 2.71
C ASP A 143 5.23 -14.26 2.74
N ASP A 144 4.58 -13.15 3.08
CA ASP A 144 3.12 -13.02 3.15
C ASP A 144 2.70 -11.56 3.02
N ILE A 145 1.47 -11.33 2.54
CA ILE A 145 0.89 -9.99 2.35
C ILE A 145 -0.64 -10.03 2.46
N SER A 146 -1.21 -9.11 3.22
CA SER A 146 -2.66 -8.99 3.35
C SER A 146 -3.30 -8.38 2.09
N GLU A 147 -4.42 -8.92 1.63
CA GLU A 147 -5.06 -8.51 0.37
C GLU A 147 -6.47 -7.92 0.50
N GLU A 148 -7.11 -8.07 1.66
CA GLU A 148 -8.55 -7.77 1.85
C GLU A 148 -8.84 -6.29 2.10
N ASP A 149 -7.92 -5.59 2.78
CA ASP A 149 -8.11 -4.18 3.15
C ASP A 149 -7.69 -3.26 2.00
N THR A 150 -8.55 -2.26 1.71
CA THR A 150 -8.33 -1.32 0.61
C THR A 150 -7.38 -0.18 0.97
N ILE A 151 -7.07 0.05 2.25
CA ILE A 151 -6.27 1.17 2.74
C ILE A 151 -5.07 0.73 3.57
N ALA A 152 -5.03 -0.50 4.08
CA ALA A 152 -3.95 -1.00 4.92
C ALA A 152 -3.36 -2.30 4.36
N VAL A 153 -2.04 -2.42 4.43
CA VAL A 153 -1.33 -3.64 3.99
C VAL A 153 -0.27 -4.02 5.01
N GLY A 154 -0.37 -5.24 5.54
CA GLY A 154 0.71 -5.89 6.28
C GLY A 154 1.55 -6.75 5.34
N VAL A 155 2.86 -6.73 5.52
CA VAL A 155 3.81 -7.57 4.77
C VAL A 155 4.76 -8.22 5.75
N THR A 156 5.01 -9.52 5.59
CA THR A 156 6.18 -10.18 6.18
C THR A 156 7.16 -10.51 5.08
N TRP A 157 8.45 -10.32 5.36
CA TRP A 157 9.50 -10.50 4.37
C TRP A 157 10.79 -10.98 5.01
N HIS A 158 11.71 -11.45 4.18
CA HIS A 158 13.11 -11.65 4.52
C HIS A 158 14.00 -11.11 3.41
N LEU A 159 15.29 -10.87 3.69
CA LEU A 159 16.25 -10.64 2.61
C LEU A 159 16.71 -11.98 2.07
N GLU A 160 16.77 -12.10 0.76
CA GLU A 160 17.26 -13.26 0.03
C GLU A 160 18.54 -12.89 -0.73
N TRP A 161 19.57 -13.74 -0.65
CA TRP A 161 20.78 -13.64 -1.46
C TRP A 161 20.86 -14.84 -2.39
N LYS A 162 20.76 -14.61 -3.71
CA LYS A 162 20.84 -15.67 -4.75
C LYS A 162 19.95 -16.88 -4.47
N GLY A 163 18.67 -16.68 -4.16
CA GLY A 163 17.75 -17.79 -3.88
C GLY A 163 17.89 -18.41 -2.49
N LYS A 164 18.70 -17.81 -1.59
CA LYS A 164 18.92 -18.32 -0.23
C LYS A 164 18.57 -17.27 0.82
N PRO A 165 17.84 -17.64 1.89
CA PRO A 165 17.53 -16.71 2.97
C PRO A 165 18.80 -16.12 3.61
N PHE A 166 18.85 -14.79 3.72
CA PHE A 166 19.92 -14.08 4.38
C PHE A 166 19.73 -14.15 5.91
N PRO A 167 20.76 -14.47 6.71
CA PRO A 167 20.61 -14.59 8.16
C PRO A 167 20.13 -13.30 8.83
N PHE A 168 19.24 -13.43 9.82
CA PHE A 168 18.76 -12.32 10.66
C PHE A 168 18.15 -11.14 9.88
N SER A 169 17.52 -11.44 8.75
CA SER A 169 16.97 -10.46 7.83
C SER A 169 15.45 -10.43 7.78
N LYS A 170 14.77 -11.16 8.66
CA LYS A 170 13.31 -11.16 8.66
C LYS A 170 12.81 -9.77 9.04
N GLY A 171 11.71 -9.36 8.45
CA GLY A 171 11.09 -8.09 8.72
C GLY A 171 9.58 -8.16 8.58
N CYS A 172 8.94 -7.15 9.14
CA CYS A 172 7.53 -6.91 8.96
C CYS A 172 7.31 -5.43 8.66
N SER A 173 6.48 -5.18 7.66
CA SER A 173 6.13 -3.85 7.23
C SER A 173 4.63 -3.64 7.34
N PHE A 174 4.22 -2.42 7.67
CA PHE A 174 2.84 -2.00 7.66
C PHE A 174 2.72 -0.70 6.85
N TYR A 175 1.79 -0.70 5.90
CA TYR A 175 1.55 0.42 5.01
C TYR A 175 0.12 0.94 5.16
N ARG A 176 -0.04 2.26 5.00
CA ARG A 176 -1.32 2.85 4.65
C ARG A 176 -1.24 3.50 3.29
N LEU A 177 -2.31 3.36 2.52
CA LEU A 177 -2.45 3.88 1.18
C LEU A 177 -3.72 4.72 1.07
N ASP A 178 -3.68 5.70 0.17
CA ASP A 178 -4.83 6.53 -0.18
C ASP A 178 -4.85 6.74 -1.70
N VAL A 179 -5.99 7.17 -2.25
CA VAL A 179 -6.13 7.51 -3.67
C VAL A 179 -5.88 9.00 -3.85
N VAL A 180 -4.71 9.34 -4.40
CA VAL A 180 -4.30 10.71 -4.67
C VAL A 180 -4.30 10.92 -6.18
N ASN A 181 -5.06 11.89 -6.67
CA ASN A 181 -5.18 12.21 -8.11
C ASN A 181 -5.57 10.99 -8.99
N GLY A 182 -6.43 10.11 -8.47
CA GLY A 182 -6.90 8.91 -9.18
C GLY A 182 -5.92 7.73 -9.17
N GLN A 183 -4.76 7.87 -8.53
CA GLN A 183 -3.78 6.79 -8.33
C GLN A 183 -3.68 6.42 -6.86
N ARG A 184 -3.60 5.14 -6.56
CA ARG A 184 -3.34 4.68 -5.20
C ARG A 184 -1.86 4.87 -4.86
N GLN A 185 -1.59 5.53 -3.74
CA GLN A 185 -0.24 5.88 -3.28
C GLN A 185 -0.06 5.55 -1.79
N ILE A 186 1.16 5.21 -1.41
CA ILE A 186 1.58 4.96 -0.03
C ILE A 186 1.67 6.31 0.70
N VAL A 187 0.82 6.52 1.70
CA VAL A 187 0.82 7.72 2.54
C VAL A 187 1.57 7.50 3.86
N TYR A 188 1.77 6.24 4.25
CA TYR A 188 2.52 5.86 5.42
C TYR A 188 3.15 4.47 5.23
N GLY A 189 4.39 4.31 5.68
CA GLY A 189 5.04 3.00 5.81
C GLY A 189 5.76 2.89 7.15
N ARG A 190 5.76 1.71 7.75
CA ARG A 190 6.56 1.39 8.93
C ARG A 190 7.19 0.03 8.77
N ASP A 191 8.49 -0.03 8.96
CA ASP A 191 9.29 -1.24 8.87
C ASP A 191 9.92 -1.59 10.21
N ARG A 192 9.85 -2.88 10.54
CA ARG A 192 10.54 -3.46 11.69
C ARG A 192 11.38 -4.64 11.22
N VAL A 193 12.69 -4.50 11.40
CA VAL A 193 13.66 -5.55 11.10
C VAL A 193 13.94 -6.39 12.35
N GLU A 194 14.13 -7.69 12.16
CA GLU A 194 14.59 -8.61 13.18
C GLU A 194 15.92 -8.10 13.78
N PRO A 195 16.02 -7.94 15.12
CA PRO A 195 17.25 -7.49 15.73
C PRO A 195 18.34 -8.56 15.60
N ALA A 196 19.57 -8.12 15.29
CA ALA A 196 20.74 -9.01 15.23
C ALA A 196 20.99 -9.71 16.58
N ILE A 197 20.72 -9.04 17.69
CA ILE A 197 20.80 -9.61 19.03
C ILE A 197 19.40 -10.05 19.46
N LYS A 198 19.26 -11.34 19.80
CA LYS A 198 18.04 -11.92 20.35
C LYS A 198 18.20 -12.14 21.86
N PRO A 199 17.75 -11.20 22.70
CA PRO A 199 17.95 -11.29 24.15
C PRO A 199 17.21 -12.46 24.80
N GLY A 200 16.22 -13.08 24.11
CA GLY A 200 15.43 -14.18 24.64
C GLY A 200 14.73 -13.79 25.95
N GLU A 201 14.83 -14.65 26.96
CA GLU A 201 14.23 -14.40 28.28
C GLU A 201 14.81 -13.18 29.00
N THR A 202 16.04 -12.76 28.69
CA THR A 202 16.66 -11.57 29.30
C THR A 202 15.84 -10.30 29.02
N ALA A 203 15.17 -10.22 27.86
CA ALA A 203 14.26 -9.11 27.57
C ALA A 203 13.11 -9.04 28.59
N LEU A 204 12.56 -10.19 28.98
CA LEU A 204 11.46 -10.24 29.96
C LEU A 204 11.94 -9.81 31.35
N VAL A 205 13.17 -10.16 31.73
CA VAL A 205 13.78 -9.72 32.99
C VAL A 205 13.94 -8.20 33.01
N ALA A 206 14.45 -7.62 31.92
CA ALA A 206 14.57 -6.17 31.78
C ALA A 206 13.21 -5.46 31.85
N ILE A 207 12.21 -5.98 31.13
CA ILE A 207 10.83 -5.45 31.16
C ILE A 207 10.28 -5.49 32.58
N ARG A 208 10.45 -6.60 33.31
CA ARG A 208 10.01 -6.72 34.72
C ARG A 208 10.69 -5.69 35.61
N GLY A 209 12.01 -5.48 35.45
CA GLY A 209 12.76 -4.49 36.21
C GLY A 209 12.27 -3.06 35.96
N VAL A 210 12.10 -2.67 34.69
CA VAL A 210 11.57 -1.34 34.32
C VAL A 210 10.15 -1.17 34.84
N THR A 211 9.30 -2.17 34.67
CA THR A 211 7.92 -2.14 35.16
C THR A 211 7.87 -1.98 36.67
N TRP A 212 8.69 -2.73 37.42
CA TRP A 212 8.80 -2.58 38.88
C TRP A 212 9.25 -1.16 39.27
N LEU A 213 10.20 -0.58 38.55
CA LEU A 213 10.69 0.77 38.82
C LEU A 213 9.59 1.81 38.58
N LEU A 214 8.85 1.72 37.48
CA LEU A 214 7.73 2.60 37.16
C LEU A 214 6.59 2.45 38.17
N GLN A 215 6.30 1.24 38.64
CA GLN A 215 5.30 1.00 39.67
C GLN A 215 5.73 1.59 41.02
N LYS A 216 7.01 1.47 41.38
CA LYS A 216 7.55 2.02 42.62
C LYS A 216 7.66 3.55 42.59
N PHE A 217 7.89 4.13 41.41
CA PHE A 217 8.06 5.56 41.20
C PHE A 217 7.23 6.04 39.99
N PRO A 218 5.89 6.20 40.13
CA PRO A 218 5.00 6.50 39.01
C PRO A 218 5.33 7.78 38.23
N PHE A 219 5.89 8.79 38.90
CA PHE A 219 6.32 10.05 38.26
C PHE A 219 7.40 9.85 37.18
N LEU A 220 8.10 8.71 37.16
CA LEU A 220 9.06 8.38 36.10
C LEU A 220 8.35 8.08 34.77
N ALA A 221 7.08 7.67 34.80
CA ALA A 221 6.32 7.41 33.58
C ALA A 221 6.07 8.70 32.77
N ASP A 222 5.95 9.84 33.45
CA ASP A 222 5.77 11.16 32.81
C ASP A 222 7.05 11.66 32.09
N ARG A 223 8.15 10.91 32.19
CA ARG A 223 9.47 11.24 31.61
C ARG A 223 9.94 10.25 30.52
N LEU A 224 9.11 9.27 30.16
CA LEU A 224 9.35 8.33 29.05
C LEU A 224 9.01 8.97 27.70
#